data_AF-A0A2I2DSW2-F1
#
_entry.id   AF-A0A2I2DSW2-F1
#
_cell.length_a   1.000
_cell.length_b   1.000
_cell.length_c   1.000
_cell.angle_alpha   90.00
_cell.angle_beta   90.00
_cell.angle_gamma   90.00
#
_symmetry.space_group_name_H-M   'P 1'
#
loop_
_entity.id
_entity.type
_entity.pdbx_description
1 polymer ?
#
loop_
_entity_poly.entity_id
_entity_poly.type
_entity_poly.pdbx_seq_one_letter_code
_entity_poly.pdbx_strand_id
1 'polypeptide(L)' 'MFSKIERGERRAKREQVQKIAALLKVDTQELLTLWLTDQILEVVADEDQALQALKIAIKDIKTNKKD' A
#
# COMPACT_ATOMS: atom_id res chain seq x y z
N MET A 1 -2.99 4.26 -20.93
CA MET A 1 -2.16 3.77 -19.79
C MET A 1 -2.85 4.08 -18.46
N PHE A 2 -3.26 5.33 -18.20
CA PHE A 2 -3.98 5.73 -16.99
C PHE A 2 -5.36 5.08 -16.81
N SER A 3 -6.15 4.93 -17.88
CA SER A 3 -7.46 4.27 -17.78
C SER A 3 -7.41 2.80 -17.31
N LYS A 4 -6.28 2.12 -17.48
CA LYS A 4 -6.08 0.78 -16.91
C LYS A 4 -5.83 0.82 -15.39
N ILE A 5 -5.18 1.88 -14.92
CA ILE A 5 -4.97 2.12 -13.49
C ILE A 5 -6.31 2.48 -12.84
N GLU A 6 -7.09 3.37 -13.46
CA GLU A 6 -8.40 3.78 -12.94
C GLU A 6 -9.41 2.62 -12.86
N ARG A 7 -9.30 1.64 -13.74
CA ARG A 7 -10.13 0.42 -13.71
C ARG A 7 -9.53 -0.72 -12.86
N GLY A 8 -8.39 -0.51 -12.22
CA GLY A 8 -7.72 -1.53 -11.40
C GLY A 8 -7.01 -2.65 -12.20
N GLU A 9 -7.02 -2.60 -13.54
CA GLU A 9 -6.33 -3.58 -14.40
C GLU A 9 -4.80 -3.48 -14.32
N ARG A 10 -4.26 -2.36 -13.83
CA ARG A 10 -2.83 -2.13 -13.70
C ARG A 10 -2.52 -1.34 -12.45
N ARG A 11 -1.53 -1.79 -11.69
CA ARG A 11 -1.04 -1.05 -10.53
C ARG A 11 -0.18 0.15 -10.94
N ALA A 12 -0.40 1.28 -10.25
CA ALA A 12 0.46 2.45 -10.37
C ALA A 12 1.82 2.16 -9.71
N LYS A 13 2.90 2.68 -10.28
CA LYS A 13 4.20 2.73 -9.60
C LYS A 13 4.16 3.79 -8.49
N ARG A 14 4.98 3.63 -7.45
CA ARG A 14 5.05 4.55 -6.32
C ARG A 14 5.26 6.01 -6.73
N GLU A 15 6.14 6.27 -7.70
CA GLU A 15 6.41 7.63 -8.21
C GLU A 15 5.19 8.21 -8.93
N GLN A 16 4.35 7.36 -9.54
CA GLN A 16 3.11 7.79 -10.16
C GLN A 16 2.06 8.16 -9.10
N VAL A 17 1.98 7.39 -8.01
CA VAL A 17 1.08 7.71 -6.87
C VAL A 17 1.41 9.09 -6.29
N GLN A 18 2.69 9.41 -6.12
CA GLN A 18 3.12 10.75 -5.66
C GLN A 18 2.69 11.86 -6.62
N LYS A 19 2.88 11.66 -7.93
CA LYS A 19 2.45 12.63 -8.95
C LYS A 19 0.93 12.81 -8.99
N ILE A 20 0.18 11.72 -8.82
CA ILE A 20 -1.28 11.74 -8.76
C ILE A 20 -1.73 12.51 -7.52
N ALA A 21 -1.13 12.25 -6.35
CA ALA A 21 -1.46 12.98 -5.12
C ALA A 21 -1.26 14.49 -5.28
N ALA A 22 -0.11 14.90 -5.83
CA ALA A 22 0.20 16.30 -6.10
C ALA A 22 -0.78 16.93 -7.11
N LEU A 23 -1.11 16.21 -8.19
CA LEU A 23 -2.03 16.70 -9.22
C LEU A 23 -3.44 16.90 -8.67
N LEU A 24 -3.92 15.95 -7.85
CA LEU A 24 -5.25 15.98 -7.25
C LEU A 24 -5.31 16.83 -5.97
N LYS A 25 -4.16 17.37 -5.52
CA LYS A 25 -4.02 18.13 -4.27
C LYS A 25 -4.54 17.38 -3.04
N VAL A 26 -4.26 16.09 -2.97
CA VAL A 26 -4.60 15.23 -1.83
C VAL A 26 -3.35 14.88 -1.03
N ASP A 27 -3.55 14.38 0.18
CA ASP A 27 -2.44 13.98 1.04
C ASP A 27 -1.65 12.82 0.41
N THR A 28 -0.37 13.07 0.17
CA THR A 28 0.52 12.10 -0.48
C THR A 28 0.83 10.92 0.45
N GLN A 29 0.91 11.15 1.75
CA GLN A 29 1.18 10.10 2.73
C GLN A 29 -0.03 9.18 2.88
N GLU A 30 -1.24 9.72 2.90
CA GLU A 30 -2.48 8.96 2.90
C GLU A 30 -2.58 8.09 1.63
N LEU A 31 -2.38 8.67 0.44
CA LEU A 31 -2.48 7.93 -0.81
C LEU A 31 -1.40 6.85 -0.94
N LEU A 32 -0.17 7.11 -0.48
CA LEU A 32 0.88 6.11 -0.42
C LEU A 32 0.57 4.99 0.58
N THR A 33 -0.14 5.31 1.67
CA THR A 33 -0.54 4.33 2.67
C THR A 33 -1.57 3.36 2.08
N LEU A 34 -2.61 3.88 1.41
CA LEU A 34 -3.59 3.08 0.69
C LEU A 34 -2.94 2.21 -0.39
N TRP A 35 -2.05 2.80 -1.19
CA TRP A 35 -1.30 2.06 -2.21
C TRP A 35 -0.45 0.93 -1.60
N LEU A 36 0.22 1.14 -0.47
CA LEU A 36 0.95 0.08 0.23
C LEU A 36 0.02 -1.00 0.80
N THR A 37 -1.16 -0.62 1.29
CA THR A 37 -2.16 -1.59 1.76
C THR A 37 -2.57 -2.54 0.64
N ASP A 38 -2.84 -2.03 -0.56
CA ASP A 38 -3.19 -2.87 -1.71
C ASP A 38 -2.05 -3.82 -2.12
N GLN A 39 -0.79 -3.39 -1.97
CA GLN A 39 0.39 -4.24 -2.17
C GLN A 39 0.46 -5.36 -1.14
N ILE A 40 0.24 -5.06 0.12
CA ILE A 40 0.23 -6.05 1.20
C ILE A 40 -0.90 -7.05 1.00
N LEU A 41 -2.11 -6.57 0.71
CA LEU A 41 -3.28 -7.42 0.51
C LEU A 41 -3.10 -8.38 -0.67
N GLU A 42 -2.48 -7.95 -1.76
CA GLU A 42 -2.18 -8.85 -2.90
C GLU A 42 -1.30 -10.04 -2.50
N VAL A 43 -0.37 -9.83 -1.56
CA VAL A 43 0.55 -10.87 -1.12
C VAL A 43 -0.12 -11.86 -0.15
N VAL A 44 -1.09 -11.40 0.64
CA VAL A 44 -1.64 -12.20 1.75
C VAL A 44 -3.11 -12.59 1.57
N ALA A 45 -3.80 -12.14 0.52
CA ALA A 45 -5.26 -12.29 0.38
C ALA A 45 -5.75 -13.75 0.42
N ASP A 46 -4.95 -14.69 -0.08
CA ASP A 46 -5.33 -16.11 -0.22
C ASP A 46 -4.74 -17.00 0.89
N GLU A 47 -4.12 -16.41 1.91
CA GLU A 47 -3.45 -17.14 3.00
C GLU A 47 -4.30 -17.17 4.27
N ASP A 48 -4.58 -18.36 4.80
CA ASP A 48 -5.34 -18.52 6.06
C ASP A 48 -4.65 -17.81 7.24
N GLN A 49 -3.32 -17.73 7.20
CA GLN A 49 -2.50 -17.11 8.25
C GLN A 49 -2.32 -15.60 8.07
N ALA A 50 -2.91 -14.97 7.04
CA ALA A 50 -2.70 -13.56 6.70
C ALA A 50 -2.80 -12.62 7.90
N LEU A 51 -3.88 -12.74 8.67
CA LEU A 51 -4.14 -11.90 9.83
C LEU A 51 -3.11 -12.10 10.95
N GLN A 52 -2.65 -13.33 11.17
CA GLN A 52 -1.62 -13.62 12.14
C GLN A 52 -0.25 -13.09 11.68
N ALA A 53 0.10 -13.27 10.41
CA ALA A 53 1.33 -12.74 9.83
C ALA A 53 1.39 -11.20 9.94
N LEU A 54 0.30 -10.51 9.62
CA LEU A 54 0.20 -9.05 9.76
C LEU A 54 0.37 -8.59 11.21
N LYS A 55 -0.22 -9.29 12.19
CA LYS A 55 -0.03 -8.98 13.61
C LYS A 55 1.43 -9.09 14.04
N ILE A 56 2.13 -10.12 13.58
CA ILE A 56 3.56 -10.32 13.86
C ILE A 56 4.38 -9.19 13.22
N ALA A 57 4.16 -8.90 11.94
CA ALA A 57 4.86 -7.81 11.24
C ALA A 57 4.67 -6.45 11.92
N ILE A 58 3.45 -6.13 12.37
CA ILE A 58 3.17 -4.89 13.12
C ILE A 58 3.96 -4.85 14.44
N LYS A 59 4.03 -5.97 15.16
CA LYS A 59 4.80 -6.06 16.41
C LYS A 59 6.29 -5.82 16.15
N ASP A 60 6.84 -6.41 15.10
CA ASP A 60 8.25 -6.27 14.76
C ASP A 60 8.59 -4.83 14.35
N ILE A 61 7.75 -4.18 13.53
CA ILE A 61 7.91 -2.77 13.16
C ILE A 61 7.88 -1.85 14.39
N LYS A 62 7.01 -2.12 15.37
CA LYS A 62 6.93 -1.33 16.61
C LYS A 62 8.14 -1.53 17.51
N THR A 63 8.72 -2.73 17.50
CA THR A 63 9.87 -3.09 18.36
C THR A 63 11.16 -2.53 17.77
N ASN A 64 11.35 -2.63 16.45
CA ASN A 64 12.54 -2.13 15.73
C ASN A 64 12.58 -0.60 15.60
N LYS A 65 11.52 0.11 15.98
CA LYS A 65 11.49 1.58 16.06
C LYS A 65 12.04 2.15 17.38
N LYS A 66 12.48 1.29 18.30
CA LYS A 66 13.02 1.70 19.61
C LYS A 66 14.55 1.85 19.65
N ASP A 67 15.24 1.63 18.53
CA ASP A 67 16.68 1.88 18.38
C ASP A 67 16.95 3.11 17.50
#